data_AF-A0A183V4E9-F1
#
_entry.id   AF-A0A183V4E9-F1
#
_cell.length_a   1.000
_cell.length_b   1.000
_cell.length_c   1.000
_cell.angle_alpha   90.00
_cell.angle_beta   90.00
_cell.angle_gamma   90.00
#
_symmetry.space_group_name_H-M   'P 1'
#
loop_
_entity.id
_entity.type
_entity.pdbx_description
1 polymer ?
#
loop_
_entity_poly.entity_id
_entity_poly.type
_entity_poly.pdbx_seq_one_letter_code
_entity_poly.pdbx_strand_id
1 'polypeptide(L)'
;MKRWSRAVSRIRQLAIENRCAVILVFIAAITSVAAILIVLIALIAGCYITGTSVVQPEFVYMVGFMQALDLGERIRRRYFEHRNVSIGEVFIRSTNMSRTVRTAEGIISALHMPELKVVVDSPMEQDTIGNPLFACPLADRIVAEWGDEYLMKDNYSDAHKMELPQWAKNDTLKEAMRILSWTGLEMQYGIEPFRNDTLMKIRSGSILRNVVEQLYSKIQNAKNNNTATNTDKNSDLYFYGLSAHDITLTAILSTFRNMSAITGPIPHVKYAANLAFELYVINGKYKIKILYANQYDEEPKDVTRLARGCEDSRGLCDANKFIEQSRKMFFDDVQKHCEETSTSSGKDGTFLVRHLN
;
A
#
# COMPACT_ATOMS: atom_id res chain seq x y z
N MET A 1 11.46 -21.18 69.21
CA MET A 1 12.08 -19.94 69.74
C MET A 1 13.40 -20.14 70.52
N LYS A 2 13.58 -21.16 71.39
CA LYS A 2 14.85 -21.36 72.15
C LYS A 2 16.07 -21.90 71.36
N ARG A 3 15.92 -22.29 70.08
CA ARG A 3 17.03 -22.63 69.16
C ARG A 3 17.53 -21.42 68.36
N TRP A 4 16.70 -20.40 68.17
CA TRP A 4 17.04 -19.19 67.41
C TRP A 4 17.82 -18.17 68.24
N SER A 5 17.54 -18.04 69.56
CA SER A 5 18.30 -17.13 70.43
C SER A 5 19.77 -17.53 70.60
N ARG A 6 20.08 -18.83 70.58
CA ARG A 6 21.47 -19.36 70.63
C ARG A 6 22.23 -19.19 69.32
N ALA A 7 21.54 -19.17 68.17
CA ALA A 7 22.16 -18.90 66.87
C ALA A 7 22.51 -17.40 66.73
N VAL A 8 21.60 -16.52 67.13
CA VAL A 8 21.82 -15.06 67.07
C VAL A 8 22.91 -14.60 68.05
N SER A 9 23.05 -15.22 69.23
CA SER A 9 24.14 -14.86 70.16
C SER A 9 25.51 -15.30 69.63
N ARG A 10 25.61 -16.45 68.95
CA ARG A 10 26.86 -16.92 68.30
C ARG A 10 27.26 -16.05 67.11
N ILE A 11 26.29 -15.58 66.31
CA ILE A 11 26.54 -14.66 65.19
C ILE A 11 27.01 -13.29 65.71
N ARG A 12 26.45 -12.79 66.82
CA ARG A 12 26.92 -11.55 67.47
C ARG A 12 28.35 -11.68 68.00
N GLN A 13 28.75 -12.84 68.50
CA GLN A 13 30.10 -13.08 69.03
C GLN A 13 31.14 -13.19 67.89
N LEU A 14 30.78 -13.84 66.77
CA LEU A 14 31.60 -13.89 65.55
C LEU A 14 31.75 -12.54 64.84
N ALA A 15 30.75 -11.65 64.94
CA ALA A 15 30.80 -10.31 64.35
C ALA A 15 31.71 -9.32 65.11
N ILE A 16 32.03 -9.59 66.38
CA ILE A 16 32.90 -8.74 67.21
C ILE A 16 34.39 -9.03 66.96
N GLU A 17 34.75 -10.27 66.64
CA GLU A 17 36.14 -10.69 66.46
C GLU A 17 36.69 -10.50 65.03
N ASN A 18 35.83 -10.26 64.02
CA ASN A 18 36.26 -10.14 62.62
C ASN A 18 35.52 -9.02 61.87
N ARG A 19 35.78 -7.77 62.26
CA ARG A 19 35.21 -6.56 61.62
C ARG A 19 35.48 -6.52 60.11
N CYS A 20 36.63 -7.02 59.65
CA CYS A 20 36.98 -7.08 58.22
C CYS A 20 36.11 -8.06 57.42
N ALA A 21 35.74 -9.21 57.99
CA ALA A 21 34.94 -10.22 57.28
C ALA A 21 33.48 -9.78 57.10
N VAL A 22 32.90 -9.10 58.10
CA VAL A 22 31.54 -8.53 58.01
C VAL A 22 31.51 -7.40 56.99
N ILE A 23 32.53 -6.53 56.98
CA ILE A 23 32.67 -5.47 55.97
C ILE A 23 32.84 -6.08 54.57
N LEU A 24 33.63 -7.14 54.41
CA LEU A 24 33.79 -7.82 53.11
C LEU A 24 32.49 -8.48 52.62
N VAL A 25 31.68 -9.07 53.51
CA VAL A 25 30.37 -9.63 53.16
C VAL A 25 29.38 -8.52 52.80
N PHE A 26 29.40 -7.38 53.50
CA PHE A 26 28.57 -6.23 53.15
C PHE A 26 29.03 -5.56 51.84
N ILE A 27 30.34 -5.44 51.59
CA ILE A 27 30.88 -4.94 50.33
C ILE A 27 30.54 -5.91 49.19
N ALA A 28 30.64 -7.23 49.40
CA ALA A 28 30.24 -8.24 48.42
C ALA A 28 28.72 -8.22 48.15
N ALA A 29 27.90 -7.92 49.17
CA ALA A 29 26.45 -7.73 49.03
C ALA A 29 26.12 -6.42 48.28
N ILE A 30 26.87 -5.34 48.52
CA ILE A 30 26.69 -4.05 47.82
C ILE A 30 27.17 -4.15 46.37
N THR A 31 28.28 -4.83 46.08
CA THR A 31 28.76 -5.04 44.71
C THR A 31 27.81 -5.94 43.92
N SER A 32 27.14 -6.90 44.56
CA SER A 32 26.13 -7.73 43.91
C SER A 32 24.82 -6.97 43.65
N VAL A 33 24.37 -6.10 44.57
CA VAL A 33 23.21 -5.23 44.31
C VAL A 33 23.52 -4.17 43.24
N ALA A 34 24.71 -3.57 43.26
CA ALA A 34 25.14 -2.63 42.23
C ALA A 34 25.30 -3.32 40.86
N ALA A 35 25.84 -4.55 40.82
CA ALA A 35 25.92 -5.34 39.60
C ALA A 35 24.52 -5.71 39.07
N ILE A 36 23.59 -6.08 39.94
CA ILE A 36 22.19 -6.35 39.57
C ILE A 36 21.51 -5.08 39.07
N LEU A 37 21.78 -3.93 39.68
CA LEU A 37 21.25 -2.64 39.24
C LEU A 37 21.83 -2.21 37.89
N ILE A 38 23.13 -2.45 37.65
CA ILE A 38 23.79 -2.20 36.36
C ILE A 38 23.24 -3.14 35.28
N VAL A 39 22.98 -4.41 35.60
CA VAL A 39 22.36 -5.38 34.70
C VAL A 39 20.89 -5.00 34.43
N LEU A 40 20.14 -4.53 35.42
CA LEU A 40 18.79 -4.02 35.24
C LEU A 40 18.76 -2.72 34.43
N ILE A 41 19.71 -1.81 34.67
CA ILE A 41 19.87 -0.59 33.86
C ILE A 41 20.28 -0.97 32.43
N ALA A 42 21.13 -1.96 32.22
CA ALA A 42 21.48 -2.47 30.90
C ALA A 42 20.30 -3.18 30.19
N LEU A 43 19.44 -3.87 30.96
CA LEU A 43 18.20 -4.50 30.46
C LEU A 43 17.11 -3.46 30.15
N ILE A 44 17.03 -2.37 30.91
CA ILE A 44 16.06 -1.29 30.72
C ILE A 44 16.52 -0.27 29.66
N ALA A 45 17.83 -0.05 29.51
CA ALA A 45 18.41 0.94 28.59
C ALA A 45 18.83 0.39 27.21
N GLY A 46 18.81 -0.93 27.00
CA GLY A 46 18.96 -1.54 25.68
C GLY A 46 20.39 -1.68 25.16
N CYS A 47 20.88 -2.94 25.14
CA CYS A 47 21.84 -3.47 24.17
C CYS A 47 21.85 -5.00 24.35
N TYR A 48 21.14 -5.80 23.53
CA TYR A 48 21.60 -6.30 22.23
C TYR A 48 23.10 -6.58 22.19
N ILE A 49 23.47 -7.87 22.21
CA ILE A 49 24.34 -8.55 21.22
C ILE A 49 24.31 -10.04 21.60
N THR A 50 23.44 -10.80 20.95
CA THR A 50 23.74 -12.14 20.41
C THR A 50 22.59 -12.56 19.51
N GLY A 51 22.88 -12.73 18.22
CA GLY A 51 22.28 -13.78 17.40
C GLY A 51 20.77 -13.71 17.17
N THR A 52 20.34 -12.77 16.34
CA THR A 52 19.36 -12.88 15.25
C THR A 52 18.87 -11.46 15.00
N SER A 53 19.40 -10.82 13.96
CA SER A 53 18.87 -9.54 13.49
C SER A 53 17.49 -9.79 12.87
N VAL A 54 16.47 -9.91 13.72
CA VAL A 54 15.11 -9.55 13.34
C VAL A 54 15.16 -8.04 13.14
N VAL A 55 15.24 -7.58 11.90
CA VAL A 55 15.08 -6.17 11.57
C VAL A 55 13.73 -5.74 12.13
N GLN A 56 13.73 -4.90 13.17
CA GLN A 56 12.48 -4.40 13.71
C GLN A 56 11.77 -3.56 12.63
N PRO A 57 10.44 -3.70 12.47
CA PRO A 57 9.67 -2.98 11.45
C PRO A 57 9.92 -1.46 11.44
N GLU A 58 10.28 -0.87 12.57
CA GLU A 58 10.48 0.57 12.77
C GLU A 58 11.54 1.20 11.83
N PHE A 59 12.67 0.54 11.58
CA PHE A 59 13.68 1.05 10.63
C PHE A 59 13.22 0.94 9.17
N VAL A 60 12.41 -0.07 8.86
CA VAL A 60 11.80 -0.31 7.54
C VAL A 60 10.76 0.76 7.23
N TYR A 61 10.03 1.23 8.26
CA TYR A 61 9.10 2.36 8.13
C TYR A 61 9.81 3.68 7.82
N MET A 62 11.04 3.91 8.29
CA MET A 62 11.69 5.21 8.14
C MET A 62 12.06 5.54 6.69
N VAL A 63 12.65 4.59 5.93
CA VAL A 63 13.00 4.84 4.52
C VAL A 63 11.74 5.11 3.69
N GLY A 64 10.71 4.29 3.85
CA GLY A 64 9.43 4.49 3.13
C GLY A 64 8.76 5.81 3.50
N PHE A 65 8.84 6.24 4.77
CA PHE A 65 8.32 7.53 5.20
C PHE A 65 9.11 8.71 4.61
N MET A 66 10.44 8.61 4.52
CA MET A 66 11.26 9.62 3.84
C MET A 66 10.93 9.73 2.35
N GLN A 67 10.73 8.59 1.68
CA GLN A 67 10.26 8.58 0.28
C GLN A 67 8.88 9.23 0.13
N ALA A 68 7.98 9.03 1.10
CA ALA A 68 6.68 9.69 1.12
C ALA A 68 6.78 11.21 1.35
N LEU A 69 7.71 11.67 2.19
CA LEU A 69 8.00 13.10 2.38
C LEU A 69 8.53 13.72 1.08
N ASP A 70 9.50 13.07 0.42
CA ASP A 70 10.07 13.55 -0.84
C ASP A 70 9.02 13.63 -1.96
N LEU A 71 8.15 12.61 -2.06
CA LEU A 71 7.01 12.65 -2.97
C LEU A 71 6.04 13.79 -2.60
N GLY A 72 5.75 13.98 -1.31
CA GLY A 72 4.89 15.05 -0.83
C GLY A 72 5.43 16.44 -1.16
N GLU A 73 6.74 16.66 -1.07
CA GLU A 73 7.39 17.90 -1.49
C GLU A 73 7.21 18.16 -2.99
N ARG A 74 7.34 17.10 -3.82
CA ARG A 74 7.13 17.21 -5.27
C ARG A 74 5.66 17.52 -5.61
N ILE A 75 4.72 16.87 -4.91
CA ILE A 75 3.28 17.16 -5.02
C ILE A 75 3.00 18.61 -4.59
N ARG A 76 3.56 19.06 -3.47
CA ARG A 76 3.42 20.44 -2.96
C ARG A 76 3.88 21.45 -4.00
N ARG A 77 5.09 21.26 -4.55
CA ARG A 77 5.65 22.11 -5.61
C ARG A 77 4.77 22.15 -6.84
N ARG A 78 4.26 21.01 -7.30
CA ARG A 78 3.48 20.92 -8.55
C ARG A 78 2.07 21.51 -8.44
N TYR A 79 1.39 21.29 -7.31
CA TYR A 79 -0.04 21.56 -7.20
C TYR A 79 -0.41 22.65 -6.18
N PHE A 80 0.43 22.92 -5.20
CA PHE A 80 0.07 23.76 -4.05
C PHE A 80 0.87 25.06 -3.96
N GLU A 81 2.11 25.11 -4.42
CA GLU A 81 2.92 26.36 -4.34
C GLU A 81 2.39 27.50 -5.20
N HIS A 82 1.59 27.20 -6.21
CA HIS A 82 1.13 28.18 -7.20
C HIS A 82 -0.29 28.70 -6.91
N ARG A 83 -0.94 28.21 -5.85
CA ARG A 83 -2.32 28.53 -5.50
C ARG A 83 -2.52 28.41 -3.99
N ASN A 84 -3.27 29.34 -3.40
CA ASN A 84 -3.73 29.16 -2.02
C ASN A 84 -4.85 28.12 -1.99
N VAL A 85 -4.58 26.95 -1.38
CA VAL A 85 -5.51 25.83 -1.27
C VAL A 85 -5.80 25.60 0.21
N SER A 86 -7.07 25.67 0.60
CA SER A 86 -7.50 25.40 1.96
C SER A 86 -7.59 23.90 2.24
N ILE A 87 -7.52 23.51 3.51
CA ILE A 87 -7.63 22.10 3.94
C ILE A 87 -8.96 21.47 3.47
N GLY A 88 -10.05 22.25 3.41
CA GLY A 88 -11.35 21.77 2.94
C GLY A 88 -11.39 21.45 1.44
N GLU A 89 -10.43 21.94 0.65
CA GLU A 89 -10.29 21.65 -0.77
C GLU A 89 -9.41 20.41 -1.02
N VAL A 90 -8.91 19.74 0.02
CA VAL A 90 -8.02 18.58 -0.08
C VAL A 90 -8.65 17.38 0.62
N PHE A 91 -8.70 16.26 -0.07
CA PHE A 91 -9.15 14.99 0.49
C PHE A 91 -8.11 13.92 0.25
N ILE A 92 -7.60 13.31 1.32
CA ILE A 92 -6.64 12.21 1.23
C ILE A 92 -7.24 10.97 1.87
N ARG A 93 -7.39 9.94 1.05
CA ARG A 93 -7.89 8.62 1.42
C ARG A 93 -6.72 7.63 1.46
N SER A 94 -6.83 6.63 2.32
CA SER A 94 -5.93 5.47 2.32
C SER A 94 -6.72 4.17 2.41
N THR A 95 -6.19 3.10 1.84
CA THR A 95 -6.60 1.74 2.24
C THR A 95 -6.30 1.53 3.72
N ASN A 96 -7.03 0.63 4.37
CA ASN A 96 -6.88 0.35 5.80
C ASN A 96 -5.64 -0.54 6.10
N MET A 97 -4.45 -0.06 5.76
CA MET A 97 -3.17 -0.73 6.05
C MET A 97 -2.18 0.27 6.63
N SER A 98 -1.44 -0.10 7.68
CA SER A 98 -0.54 0.85 8.35
C SER A 98 0.48 1.48 7.39
N ARG A 99 1.02 0.69 6.45
CA ARG A 99 1.99 1.18 5.44
C ARG A 99 1.41 2.25 4.50
N THR A 100 0.14 2.14 4.10
CA THR A 100 -0.51 3.12 3.22
C THR A 100 -0.94 4.36 4.00
N VAL A 101 -1.47 4.17 5.20
CA VAL A 101 -1.79 5.29 6.12
C VAL A 101 -0.54 6.11 6.44
N ARG A 102 0.57 5.46 6.82
CA ARG A 102 1.86 6.14 7.09
C ARG A 102 2.42 6.86 5.85
N THR A 103 2.23 6.30 4.66
CA THR A 103 2.62 6.96 3.40
C THR A 103 1.80 8.24 3.19
N ALA A 104 0.48 8.18 3.39
CA ALA A 104 -0.39 9.35 3.29
C ALA A 104 -0.04 10.43 4.34
N GLU A 105 0.26 10.03 5.58
CA GLU A 105 0.72 10.94 6.64
C GLU A 105 2.05 11.63 6.29
N GLY A 106 3.00 10.89 5.69
CA GLY A 106 4.25 11.45 5.19
C GLY A 106 4.03 12.52 4.11
N ILE A 107 3.15 12.22 3.14
CA ILE A 107 2.77 13.19 2.10
C ILE A 107 2.13 14.44 2.75
N ILE A 108 1.14 14.27 3.63
CA ILE A 108 0.45 15.39 4.33
C ILE A 108 1.44 16.28 5.07
N SER A 109 2.42 15.67 5.75
CA SER A 109 3.46 16.39 6.49
C SER A 109 4.25 17.32 5.56
N ALA A 110 4.64 16.82 4.39
CA ALA A 110 5.35 17.59 3.37
C ALA A 110 4.45 18.58 2.58
N LEU A 111 3.13 18.44 2.63
CA LEU A 111 2.19 19.44 2.10
C LEU A 111 2.04 20.66 3.03
N HIS A 112 2.57 20.61 4.26
CA HIS A 112 2.37 21.60 5.31
C HIS A 112 0.90 21.82 5.71
N MET A 113 0.11 20.73 5.74
CA MET A 113 -1.30 20.76 6.13
C MET A 113 -1.54 19.92 7.41
N PRO A 114 -1.09 20.38 8.60
CA PRO A 114 -1.08 19.56 9.81
C PRO A 114 -2.48 19.15 10.32
N GLU A 115 -3.53 19.87 9.93
CA GLU A 115 -4.91 19.57 10.31
C GLU A 115 -5.60 18.62 9.33
N LEU A 116 -5.01 18.38 8.16
CA LEU A 116 -5.54 17.44 7.17
C LEU A 116 -5.39 16.01 7.68
N LYS A 117 -6.49 15.27 7.67
CA LYS A 117 -6.53 13.88 8.17
C LYS A 117 -6.58 12.90 7.00
N VAL A 118 -5.88 11.78 7.16
CA VAL A 118 -6.06 10.61 6.28
C VAL A 118 -7.42 9.98 6.59
N VAL A 119 -8.24 9.79 5.57
CA VAL A 119 -9.54 9.12 5.67
C VAL A 119 -9.39 7.64 5.33
N VAL A 120 -9.86 6.79 6.24
CA VAL A 120 -10.01 5.35 6.05
C VAL A 120 -11.48 5.04 6.28
N ASP A 121 -12.20 4.71 5.20
CA ASP A 121 -13.66 4.65 5.17
C ASP A 121 -14.21 3.22 5.02
N SER A 122 -13.36 2.22 4.82
CA SER A 122 -13.77 0.83 4.63
C SER A 122 -12.70 -0.18 5.09
N PRO A 123 -13.11 -1.38 5.56
CA PRO A 123 -12.21 -2.51 5.70
C PRO A 123 -11.55 -2.89 4.37
N MET A 124 -10.35 -3.45 4.42
CA MET A 124 -9.55 -3.76 3.22
C MET A 124 -10.26 -4.72 2.25
N GLU A 125 -11.05 -5.66 2.79
CA GLU A 125 -11.78 -6.67 2.02
C GLU A 125 -12.97 -6.09 1.24
N GLN A 126 -13.47 -4.93 1.66
CA GLN A 126 -14.63 -4.24 1.09
C GLN A 126 -14.22 -2.98 0.29
N ASP A 127 -12.96 -2.58 0.38
CA ASP A 127 -12.43 -1.38 -0.26
C ASP A 127 -12.20 -1.60 -1.76
N THR A 128 -13.25 -1.44 -2.57
CA THR A 128 -13.16 -1.54 -4.03
C THR A 128 -12.52 -0.32 -4.73
N ILE A 129 -12.23 0.75 -3.98
CA ILE A 129 -11.61 1.98 -4.47
C ILE A 129 -10.09 1.86 -4.48
N GLY A 130 -9.53 1.38 -3.37
CA GLY A 130 -8.09 1.24 -3.16
C GLY A 130 -7.59 -0.19 -3.39
N ASN A 131 -8.48 -1.18 -3.37
CA ASN A 131 -8.13 -2.59 -3.52
C ASN A 131 -8.98 -3.25 -4.62
N PRO A 132 -8.35 -3.93 -5.59
CA PRO A 132 -9.11 -4.72 -6.57
C PRO A 132 -9.96 -5.78 -5.85
N LEU A 133 -11.17 -6.07 -6.35
CA LEU A 133 -12.11 -6.94 -5.63
C LEU A 133 -11.68 -8.41 -5.70
N PHE A 134 -10.82 -8.83 -4.76
CA PHE A 134 -10.33 -10.21 -4.67
C PHE A 134 -11.37 -11.22 -4.22
N ALA A 135 -12.27 -10.82 -3.31
CA ALA A 135 -13.35 -11.68 -2.84
C ALA A 135 -14.51 -11.66 -3.85
N CYS A 136 -14.39 -12.42 -4.93
CA CYS A 136 -15.40 -12.48 -5.98
C CYS A 136 -15.48 -13.90 -6.58
N PRO A 137 -16.53 -14.68 -6.26
CA PRO A 137 -16.67 -16.05 -6.76
C PRO A 137 -16.63 -16.18 -8.28
N LEU A 138 -17.15 -15.18 -9.00
CA LEU A 138 -17.07 -15.15 -10.46
C LEU A 138 -15.62 -15.00 -10.94
N ALA A 139 -14.85 -14.10 -10.33
CA ALA A 139 -13.44 -13.93 -10.67
C ALA A 139 -12.63 -15.19 -10.34
N ASP A 140 -12.90 -15.82 -9.18
CA ASP A 140 -12.21 -17.02 -8.75
C ASP A 140 -12.44 -18.18 -9.73
N ARG A 141 -13.68 -18.35 -10.25
CA ARG A 141 -13.96 -19.34 -11.29
C ARG A 141 -13.21 -19.07 -12.58
N ILE A 142 -13.18 -17.81 -13.04
CA ILE A 142 -12.43 -17.43 -14.25
C ILE A 142 -10.94 -17.74 -14.07
N VAL A 143 -10.37 -17.37 -12.91
CA VAL A 143 -8.95 -17.63 -12.62
C VAL A 143 -8.67 -19.14 -12.55
N ALA A 144 -9.59 -19.93 -11.98
CA ALA A 144 -9.46 -21.38 -11.88
C ALA A 144 -9.46 -22.09 -13.24
N GLU A 145 -10.04 -21.51 -14.29
CA GLU A 145 -9.99 -22.06 -15.66
C GLU A 145 -8.55 -22.12 -16.21
N TRP A 146 -7.64 -21.28 -15.72
CA TRP A 146 -6.24 -21.29 -16.12
C TRP A 146 -5.36 -22.25 -15.30
N GLY A 147 -5.94 -22.95 -14.31
CA GLY A 147 -5.28 -23.98 -13.50
C GLY A 147 -4.36 -23.47 -12.38
N ASP A 148 -3.90 -24.41 -11.54
CA ASP A 148 -3.01 -24.16 -10.39
C ASP A 148 -1.54 -23.85 -10.79
N GLU A 149 -1.22 -23.85 -12.10
CA GLU A 149 0.17 -23.91 -12.59
C GLU A 149 1.06 -22.70 -12.23
N TYR A 150 0.50 -21.54 -11.83
CA TYR A 150 1.28 -20.29 -11.75
C TYR A 150 1.01 -19.42 -10.51
N LEU A 151 0.27 -19.92 -9.51
CA LEU A 151 0.01 -19.15 -8.28
C LEU A 151 1.21 -19.17 -7.32
N MET A 152 2.25 -18.41 -7.67
CA MET A 152 3.32 -18.05 -6.71
C MET A 152 2.84 -16.87 -5.86
N LYS A 153 2.73 -17.09 -4.54
CA LYS A 153 2.62 -15.98 -3.57
C LYS A 153 4.02 -15.41 -3.35
N ASP A 154 4.25 -14.21 -3.86
CA ASP A 154 5.52 -13.52 -3.65
C ASP A 154 5.70 -13.09 -2.19
N ASN A 155 6.81 -13.53 -1.61
CA ASN A 155 7.45 -12.93 -0.45
C ASN A 155 8.93 -12.74 -0.80
N TYR A 156 9.24 -11.69 -1.57
CA TYR A 156 10.62 -11.34 -1.89
C TYR A 156 10.90 -9.89 -1.50
N SER A 157 11.89 -9.66 -0.65
CA SER A 157 12.31 -8.32 -0.23
C SER A 157 13.79 -8.11 -0.56
N ASP A 158 14.09 -7.65 -1.76
CA ASP A 158 15.44 -7.23 -2.17
C ASP A 158 15.78 -5.79 -1.72
N ALA A 159 14.81 -5.09 -1.12
CA ALA A 159 14.89 -3.65 -0.87
C ALA A 159 15.78 -3.24 0.33
N HIS A 160 16.30 -4.17 1.13
CA HIS A 160 16.70 -3.84 2.50
C HIS A 160 18.06 -4.38 2.95
N LYS A 161 19.10 -4.39 2.11
CA LYS A 161 20.49 -4.75 2.51
C LYS A 161 20.59 -6.00 3.40
N MET A 162 19.59 -6.89 3.33
CA MET A 162 19.57 -8.13 4.06
C MET A 162 20.40 -9.10 3.25
N GLU A 163 21.26 -9.87 3.91
CA GLU A 163 21.92 -10.95 3.20
C GLU A 163 20.86 -11.97 2.78
N LEU A 164 20.65 -12.07 1.48
CA LEU A 164 19.82 -13.12 0.92
C LEU A 164 20.42 -14.50 1.26
N PRO A 165 19.60 -15.52 1.51
CA PRO A 165 20.11 -16.89 1.58
C PRO A 165 20.78 -17.26 0.25
N GLN A 166 21.79 -18.13 0.28
CA GLN A 166 22.64 -18.38 -0.89
C GLN A 166 21.87 -18.80 -2.14
N TRP A 167 20.79 -19.59 -1.98
CA TRP A 167 19.92 -19.98 -3.10
C TRP A 167 19.23 -18.77 -3.77
N ALA A 168 18.89 -17.74 -3.00
CA ALA A 168 18.22 -16.53 -3.48
C ALA A 168 19.18 -15.51 -4.11
N LYS A 169 20.50 -15.69 -3.97
CA LYS A 169 21.52 -14.85 -4.64
C LYS A 169 21.69 -15.19 -6.13
N ASN A 170 21.02 -16.22 -6.63
CA ASN A 170 21.08 -16.62 -8.03
C ASN A 170 20.22 -15.68 -8.91
N ASP A 171 20.86 -14.90 -9.78
CA ASP A 171 20.18 -13.94 -10.66
C ASP A 171 19.15 -14.60 -11.59
N THR A 172 19.43 -15.81 -12.08
CA THR A 172 18.47 -16.57 -12.91
C THR A 172 17.22 -16.92 -12.11
N LEU A 173 17.38 -17.29 -10.83
CA LEU A 173 16.24 -17.56 -9.96
C LEU A 173 15.45 -16.29 -9.66
N LYS A 174 16.13 -15.17 -9.37
CA LYS A 174 15.47 -13.88 -9.15
C LYS A 174 14.64 -13.46 -10.35
N GLU A 175 15.20 -13.58 -11.55
CA GLU A 175 14.49 -13.24 -12.78
C GLU A 175 13.31 -14.19 -13.04
N ALA A 176 13.49 -15.50 -12.82
CA ALA A 176 12.39 -16.47 -12.93
C ALA A 176 11.26 -16.16 -11.94
N MET A 177 11.57 -15.83 -10.69
CA MET A 177 10.58 -15.44 -9.69
C MET A 177 9.84 -14.16 -10.10
N ARG A 178 10.56 -13.17 -10.62
CA ARG A 178 9.97 -11.91 -11.12
C ARG A 178 9.01 -12.15 -12.28
N ILE A 179 9.37 -13.01 -13.22
CA ILE A 179 8.50 -13.42 -14.34
C ILE A 179 7.26 -14.12 -13.81
N LEU A 180 7.42 -15.13 -12.94
CA LEU A 180 6.30 -15.91 -12.40
C LEU A 180 5.33 -15.05 -11.58
N SER A 181 5.85 -14.13 -10.77
CA SER A 181 5.06 -13.15 -10.03
C SER A 181 4.19 -12.30 -10.96
N TRP A 182 4.80 -11.77 -12.02
CA TRP A 182 4.08 -10.98 -13.00
C TRP A 182 3.05 -11.80 -13.77
N THR A 183 3.38 -13.01 -14.21
CA THR A 183 2.44 -13.93 -14.84
C THR A 183 1.24 -14.22 -13.94
N GLY A 184 1.47 -14.43 -12.63
CA GLY A 184 0.40 -14.60 -11.66
C GLY A 184 -0.51 -13.38 -11.54
N LEU A 185 0.03 -12.16 -11.67
CA LEU A 185 -0.77 -10.93 -11.75
C LEU A 185 -1.51 -10.83 -13.09
N GLU A 186 -0.88 -11.16 -14.22
CA GLU A 186 -1.54 -11.12 -15.52
C GLU A 186 -2.80 -12.00 -15.52
N MET A 187 -2.70 -13.22 -14.99
CA MET A 187 -3.83 -14.12 -14.79
C MET A 187 -4.87 -13.51 -13.86
N GLN A 188 -4.49 -13.10 -12.63
CA GLN A 188 -5.45 -12.60 -11.64
C GLN A 188 -6.24 -11.37 -12.08
N TYR A 189 -5.72 -10.59 -13.02
CA TYR A 189 -6.36 -9.38 -13.54
C TYR A 189 -6.96 -9.55 -14.93
N GLY A 190 -6.71 -10.68 -15.60
CA GLY A 190 -7.13 -10.91 -16.98
C GLY A 190 -6.40 -10.00 -17.97
N ILE A 191 -5.10 -9.75 -17.73
CA ILE A 191 -4.20 -8.99 -18.61
C ILE A 191 -3.63 -9.95 -19.65
N GLU A 192 -3.32 -9.44 -20.84
CA GLU A 192 -2.60 -10.22 -21.86
C GLU A 192 -1.37 -10.93 -21.26
N PRO A 193 -1.15 -12.23 -21.55
CA PRO A 193 -1.85 -13.05 -22.55
C PRO A 193 -3.17 -13.70 -22.06
N PHE A 194 -3.52 -13.56 -20.79
CA PHE A 194 -4.71 -14.14 -20.16
C PHE A 194 -5.93 -13.22 -20.25
N ARG A 195 -6.09 -12.53 -21.39
CA ARG A 195 -7.08 -11.46 -21.53
C ARG A 195 -8.50 -11.95 -21.22
N ASN A 196 -9.12 -11.37 -20.19
CA ASN A 196 -10.52 -11.62 -19.85
C ASN A 196 -11.22 -10.31 -19.46
N ASP A 197 -12.09 -9.81 -20.34
CA ASP A 197 -12.74 -8.51 -20.17
C ASP A 197 -13.66 -8.45 -18.95
N THR A 198 -14.30 -9.57 -18.58
CA THR A 198 -15.13 -9.63 -17.38
C THR A 198 -14.27 -9.52 -16.13
N LEU A 199 -13.17 -10.27 -16.05
CA LEU A 199 -12.24 -10.21 -14.93
C LEU A 199 -11.60 -8.82 -14.80
N MET A 200 -11.18 -8.23 -15.92
CA MET A 200 -10.68 -6.85 -15.95
C MET A 200 -11.71 -5.85 -15.42
N LYS A 201 -13.00 -5.99 -15.78
CA LYS A 201 -14.06 -5.11 -15.26
C LYS A 201 -14.28 -5.26 -13.75
N ILE A 202 -14.12 -6.48 -13.23
CA ILE A 202 -14.27 -6.76 -11.79
C ILE A 202 -13.07 -6.18 -11.01
N ARG A 203 -11.84 -6.41 -11.48
CA ARG A 203 -10.61 -6.03 -10.75
C ARG A 203 -10.14 -4.62 -11.08
N SER A 204 -9.80 -4.39 -12.34
CA SER A 204 -9.22 -3.15 -12.82
C SER A 204 -10.26 -2.05 -12.98
N GLY A 205 -11.46 -2.43 -13.41
CA GLY A 205 -12.60 -1.54 -13.61
C GLY A 205 -13.05 -0.86 -12.32
N SER A 206 -13.07 -1.58 -11.19
CA SER A 206 -13.49 -1.00 -9.90
C SER A 206 -12.61 0.18 -9.47
N ILE A 207 -11.29 0.07 -9.69
CA ILE A 207 -10.33 1.14 -9.40
C ILE A 207 -10.52 2.33 -10.35
N LEU A 208 -10.65 2.05 -11.66
CA LEU A 208 -10.86 3.09 -12.68
C LEU A 208 -12.15 3.86 -12.45
N ARG A 209 -13.21 3.18 -11.97
CA ARG A 209 -14.50 3.79 -11.67
C ARG A 209 -14.37 4.97 -10.72
N ASN A 210 -13.63 4.84 -9.62
CA ASN A 210 -13.45 5.93 -8.66
C ASN A 210 -12.84 7.17 -9.34
N VAL A 211 -11.80 7.00 -10.16
CA VAL A 211 -11.20 8.12 -10.91
C VAL A 211 -12.22 8.80 -11.82
N VAL A 212 -13.00 7.99 -12.57
CA VAL A 212 -14.02 8.50 -13.49
C VAL A 212 -15.13 9.24 -12.75
N GLU A 213 -15.58 8.73 -11.61
CA GLU A 213 -16.62 9.35 -10.78
C GLU A 213 -16.15 10.68 -10.18
N GLN A 214 -14.91 10.77 -9.72
CA GLN A 214 -14.36 12.04 -9.22
C GLN A 214 -14.27 13.10 -10.33
N LEU A 215 -13.75 12.72 -11.51
CA LEU A 215 -13.67 13.62 -12.66
C LEU A 215 -15.06 14.06 -13.13
N TYR A 216 -15.99 13.11 -13.27
CA TYR A 216 -17.34 13.38 -13.71
C TYR A 216 -18.06 14.31 -12.73
N SER A 217 -18.02 14.01 -11.43
CA SER A 217 -18.65 14.83 -10.39
C SER A 217 -18.11 16.25 -10.39
N LYS A 218 -16.79 16.44 -10.51
CA LYS A 218 -16.18 17.78 -10.58
C LYS A 218 -16.65 18.57 -11.81
N ILE A 219 -16.74 17.91 -12.97
CA ILE A 219 -17.23 18.52 -14.21
C ILE A 219 -18.72 18.91 -14.09
N GLN A 220 -19.56 18.05 -13.52
CA GLN A 220 -20.99 18.33 -13.37
C GLN A 220 -21.22 19.47 -12.38
N ASN A 221 -20.54 19.47 -11.23
CA ASN A 221 -20.65 20.55 -10.25
C ASN A 221 -20.28 21.91 -10.85
N ALA A 222 -19.20 21.97 -11.63
CA ALA A 222 -18.79 23.19 -12.31
C ALA A 222 -19.78 23.66 -13.40
N LYS A 223 -20.56 22.75 -14.01
CA LYS A 223 -21.65 23.11 -14.95
C LYS A 223 -22.92 23.54 -14.24
N ASN A 224 -23.22 22.95 -13.08
CA ASN A 224 -24.47 23.09 -12.34
C ASN A 224 -24.46 24.24 -11.31
N ASN A 225 -23.61 25.26 -11.46
CA ASN A 225 -23.41 26.42 -10.58
C ASN A 225 -24.68 27.25 -10.19
N ASN A 226 -25.90 26.74 -10.39
CA ASN A 226 -27.18 27.38 -10.03
C ASN A 226 -28.10 26.59 -9.08
N THR A 227 -27.77 25.37 -8.60
CA THR A 227 -28.69 24.62 -7.70
C THR A 227 -28.04 23.76 -6.60
N ALA A 228 -26.71 23.71 -6.47
CA ALA A 228 -26.08 22.86 -5.46
C ALA A 228 -26.34 23.40 -4.03
N THR A 229 -27.17 22.69 -3.26
CA THR A 229 -27.28 22.92 -1.82
C THR A 229 -25.95 22.57 -1.16
N ASN A 230 -25.53 23.38 -0.17
CA ASN A 230 -24.28 23.34 0.62
C ASN A 230 -23.90 21.99 1.29
N THR A 231 -24.47 20.86 0.87
CA THR A 231 -24.27 19.52 1.43
C THR A 231 -23.37 18.62 0.60
N ASP A 232 -23.02 18.99 -0.63
CA ASP A 232 -22.10 18.20 -1.46
C ASP A 232 -20.65 18.45 -1.02
N LYS A 233 -20.07 17.50 -0.28
CA LYS A 233 -18.67 17.47 0.18
C LYS A 233 -17.62 17.62 -0.94
N ASN A 234 -18.03 17.72 -2.21
CA ASN A 234 -17.18 17.60 -3.38
C ASN A 234 -17.25 18.81 -4.35
N SER A 235 -18.00 19.86 -4.05
CA SER A 235 -18.06 21.05 -4.92
C SER A 235 -16.72 21.76 -4.99
N ASP A 236 -16.08 21.92 -3.84
CA ASP A 236 -14.87 22.74 -3.67
C ASP A 236 -13.58 21.90 -3.76
N LEU A 237 -13.69 20.57 -3.84
CA LEU A 237 -12.52 19.68 -3.87
C LEU A 237 -11.57 20.04 -5.01
N TYR A 238 -10.33 20.36 -4.67
CA TYR A 238 -9.24 20.69 -5.58
C TYR A 238 -8.30 19.49 -5.78
N PHE A 239 -7.99 18.77 -4.71
CA PHE A 239 -7.04 17.65 -4.74
C PHE A 239 -7.61 16.41 -4.04
N TYR A 240 -7.63 15.29 -4.76
CA TYR A 240 -7.97 13.97 -4.23
C TYR A 240 -6.72 13.08 -4.25
N GLY A 241 -6.26 12.65 -3.08
CA GLY A 241 -5.18 11.68 -2.95
C GLY A 241 -5.70 10.31 -2.52
N LEU A 242 -5.19 9.24 -3.14
CA LEU A 242 -5.43 7.85 -2.71
C LEU A 242 -4.09 7.17 -2.45
N SER A 243 -3.81 6.85 -1.19
CA SER A 243 -2.68 5.99 -0.83
C SER A 243 -3.13 4.53 -0.80
N ALA A 244 -2.50 3.71 -1.65
CA ALA A 244 -2.89 2.33 -1.85
C ALA A 244 -1.66 1.46 -2.19
N HIS A 245 -1.82 0.49 -3.08
CA HIS A 245 -0.83 -0.55 -3.34
C HIS A 245 -0.29 -0.49 -4.76
N ASP A 246 0.86 -1.14 -4.98
CA ASP A 246 1.38 -1.46 -6.31
C ASP A 246 0.33 -2.14 -7.19
N ILE A 247 -0.41 -3.10 -6.63
CA ILE A 247 -1.51 -3.78 -7.30
C ILE A 247 -2.63 -2.82 -7.73
N THR A 248 -2.84 -1.70 -7.02
CA THR A 248 -3.81 -0.66 -7.39
C THR A 248 -3.35 0.08 -8.64
N LEU A 249 -2.04 0.37 -8.74
CA LEU A 249 -1.44 0.97 -9.94
C LEU A 249 -1.45 0.00 -11.12
N THR A 250 -1.11 -1.27 -10.89
CA THR A 250 -1.23 -2.34 -11.90
C THR A 250 -2.66 -2.46 -12.42
N ALA A 251 -3.64 -2.48 -11.51
CA ALA A 251 -5.05 -2.54 -11.85
C ALA A 251 -5.46 -1.39 -12.77
N ILE A 252 -5.22 -0.13 -12.36
CA ILE A 252 -5.64 1.02 -13.17
C ILE A 252 -4.86 1.10 -14.49
N LEU A 253 -3.55 0.84 -14.50
CA LEU A 253 -2.73 0.86 -15.71
C LEU A 253 -3.12 -0.25 -16.69
N SER A 254 -3.59 -1.39 -16.22
CA SER A 254 -4.11 -2.46 -17.10
C SER A 254 -5.35 -2.04 -17.90
N THR A 255 -6.06 -0.99 -17.47
CA THR A 255 -7.19 -0.44 -18.23
C THR A 255 -6.75 0.37 -19.46
N PHE A 256 -5.48 0.78 -19.51
CA PHE A 256 -4.89 1.50 -20.64
C PHE A 256 -4.69 0.54 -21.82
N ARG A 257 -4.62 1.10 -23.03
CA ARG A 257 -4.52 0.27 -24.24
C ARG A 257 -3.19 -0.46 -24.38
N ASN A 258 -2.13 0.08 -23.78
CA ASN A 258 -0.79 -0.47 -23.84
C ASN A 258 -0.08 -0.19 -22.53
N MET A 259 -0.32 -1.04 -21.53
CA MET A 259 0.32 -0.95 -20.22
C MET A 259 1.84 -1.14 -20.33
N SER A 260 2.31 -2.07 -21.15
CA SER A 260 3.76 -2.36 -21.27
C SER A 260 4.56 -1.20 -21.86
N ALA A 261 3.95 -0.30 -22.62
CA ALA A 261 4.58 0.96 -23.02
C ALA A 261 4.80 1.94 -21.84
N ILE A 262 4.08 1.77 -20.73
CA ILE A 262 4.21 2.57 -19.51
C ILE A 262 5.20 1.91 -18.55
N THR A 263 5.01 0.61 -18.31
CA THR A 263 5.64 -0.11 -17.20
C THR A 263 6.75 -1.07 -17.64
N GLY A 264 6.94 -1.27 -18.94
CA GLY A 264 7.73 -2.37 -19.49
C GLY A 264 6.94 -3.68 -19.56
N PRO A 265 7.49 -4.72 -20.20
CA PRO A 265 6.81 -6.00 -20.43
C PRO A 265 6.60 -6.81 -19.15
N ILE A 266 7.50 -6.67 -18.17
CA ILE A 266 7.39 -7.30 -16.85
C ILE A 266 7.57 -6.15 -15.85
N PRO A 267 6.47 -5.49 -15.44
CA PRO A 267 6.47 -4.35 -14.55
C PRO A 267 7.12 -4.63 -13.20
N HIS A 268 7.79 -3.62 -12.67
CA HIS A 268 8.22 -3.59 -11.29
C HIS A 268 7.86 -2.21 -10.72
N VAL A 269 6.72 -2.15 -10.04
CA VAL A 269 6.17 -0.93 -9.44
C VAL A 269 6.94 -0.63 -8.16
N LYS A 270 7.74 0.44 -8.15
CA LYS A 270 8.59 0.73 -6.99
C LYS A 270 7.83 1.55 -5.94
N TYR A 271 8.44 1.66 -4.76
CA TYR A 271 7.88 2.42 -3.65
C TYR A 271 7.54 3.86 -4.04
N ALA A 272 6.32 4.26 -3.64
CA ALA A 272 5.76 5.58 -3.92
C ALA A 272 5.73 5.96 -5.42
N ALA A 273 5.67 4.95 -6.30
CA ALA A 273 5.14 5.12 -7.65
C ALA A 273 3.75 5.79 -7.57
N ASN A 274 3.41 6.61 -8.55
CA ASN A 274 2.19 7.40 -8.55
C ASN A 274 1.66 7.62 -9.96
N LEU A 275 0.33 7.78 -10.04
CA LEU A 275 -0.42 8.06 -11.25
C LEU A 275 -1.36 9.24 -10.96
N ALA A 276 -1.18 10.34 -11.68
CA ALA A 276 -1.98 11.55 -11.52
C ALA A 276 -2.91 11.76 -12.72
N PHE A 277 -4.18 12.07 -12.43
CA PHE A 277 -5.16 12.52 -13.42
C PHE A 277 -5.45 14.00 -13.17
N GLU A 278 -5.01 14.84 -14.09
CA GLU A 278 -5.11 16.29 -13.97
C GLU A 278 -6.25 16.80 -14.86
N LEU A 279 -7.23 17.49 -14.27
CA LEU A 279 -8.35 18.08 -14.97
C LEU A 279 -8.09 19.58 -15.23
N TYR A 280 -8.14 19.97 -16.49
CA TYR A 280 -7.94 21.33 -16.97
C TYR A 280 -9.19 21.89 -17.62
N VAL A 281 -9.35 23.22 -17.56
CA VAL A 281 -10.33 23.95 -18.36
C VAL A 281 -9.58 24.81 -19.37
N ILE A 282 -9.67 24.47 -20.65
CA ILE A 282 -9.01 25.19 -21.74
C ILE A 282 -10.08 25.66 -22.72
N ASN A 283 -10.22 26.97 -22.89
CA ASN A 283 -11.23 27.59 -23.77
C ASN A 283 -12.65 27.06 -23.49
N GLY A 284 -13.03 26.97 -22.21
CA GLY A 284 -14.33 26.46 -21.76
C GLY A 284 -14.55 24.95 -21.93
N LYS A 285 -13.53 24.20 -22.36
CA LYS A 285 -13.58 22.74 -22.53
C LYS A 285 -12.77 22.03 -21.46
N TYR A 286 -13.33 20.98 -20.90
CA TYR A 286 -12.64 20.11 -19.95
C TYR A 286 -11.66 19.19 -20.66
N LYS A 287 -10.41 19.20 -20.21
CA LYS A 287 -9.31 18.40 -20.74
C LYS A 287 -8.62 17.64 -19.62
N ILE A 288 -8.07 16.47 -19.92
CA ILE A 288 -7.28 15.72 -18.96
C ILE A 288 -5.84 15.53 -19.43
N LYS A 289 -4.93 15.49 -18.46
CA LYS A 289 -3.56 14.99 -18.60
C LYS A 289 -3.35 13.86 -17.60
N ILE A 290 -2.64 12.82 -18.02
CA ILE A 290 -2.34 11.68 -17.17
C ILE A 290 -0.83 11.52 -17.09
N LEU A 291 -0.32 11.50 -15.86
CA LEU A 291 1.11 11.44 -15.56
C LEU A 291 1.43 10.23 -14.71
N TYR A 292 2.48 9.50 -15.06
CA TYR A 292 2.97 8.34 -14.30
C TYR A 292 4.44 8.49 -13.93
N ALA A 293 4.76 8.20 -12.68
CA ALA A 293 6.13 8.05 -12.18
C ALA A 293 6.23 6.69 -11.46
N ASN A 294 7.26 5.90 -11.76
CA ASN A 294 7.42 4.56 -11.20
C ASN A 294 8.13 4.56 -9.84
N GLN A 295 8.48 5.73 -9.28
CA GLN A 295 9.03 5.89 -7.94
C GLN A 295 8.88 7.33 -7.46
N TYR A 296 9.06 7.55 -6.16
CA TYR A 296 8.90 8.83 -5.47
C TYR A 296 9.68 10.02 -6.08
N ASP A 297 10.86 9.77 -6.66
CA ASP A 297 11.77 10.79 -7.17
C ASP A 297 11.88 10.84 -8.70
N GLU A 298 11.11 10.02 -9.42
CA GLU A 298 11.09 10.02 -10.88
C GLU A 298 10.26 11.20 -11.41
N GLU A 299 10.75 11.85 -12.46
CA GLU A 299 9.99 12.87 -13.18
C GLU A 299 8.76 12.25 -13.87
N PRO A 300 7.54 12.74 -13.61
CA PRO A 300 6.34 12.12 -14.17
C PRO A 300 6.29 12.20 -15.69
N LYS A 301 6.03 11.05 -16.32
CA LYS A 301 5.91 10.90 -17.78
C LYS A 301 4.46 11.05 -18.22
N ASP A 302 4.25 11.75 -19.32
CA ASP A 302 2.93 11.89 -19.94
C ASP A 302 2.49 10.59 -20.60
N VAL A 303 1.48 9.95 -20.03
CA VAL A 303 0.87 8.70 -20.51
C VAL A 303 -0.53 8.92 -21.07
N THR A 304 -0.94 10.17 -21.27
CA THR A 304 -2.31 10.55 -21.69
C THR A 304 -2.74 9.82 -22.96
N ARG A 305 -1.87 9.72 -23.97
CA ARG A 305 -2.14 9.04 -25.24
C ARG A 305 -2.47 7.55 -25.11
N LEU A 306 -2.00 6.92 -24.03
CA LEU A 306 -2.17 5.49 -23.81
C LEU A 306 -3.50 5.15 -23.13
N ALA A 307 -4.18 6.15 -22.56
CA ALA A 307 -5.52 6.00 -22.02
C ALA A 307 -6.55 5.82 -23.14
N ARG A 308 -7.58 5.01 -22.86
CA ARG A 308 -8.66 4.74 -23.82
C ARG A 308 -9.41 6.02 -24.16
N GLY A 309 -9.59 6.28 -25.46
CA GLY A 309 -10.24 7.49 -25.96
C GLY A 309 -9.32 8.70 -26.10
N CYS A 310 -8.04 8.57 -25.74
CA CYS A 310 -7.07 9.65 -25.79
C CYS A 310 -5.98 9.47 -26.86
N GLU A 311 -6.16 8.54 -27.79
CA GLU A 311 -5.16 8.13 -28.79
C GLU A 311 -4.69 9.31 -29.67
N ASP A 312 -5.62 10.19 -30.04
CA ASP A 312 -5.37 11.34 -30.90
C ASP A 312 -4.86 12.57 -30.13
N SER A 313 -4.69 12.45 -28.81
CA SER A 313 -4.29 13.58 -27.96
C SER A 313 -2.83 13.97 -28.18
N ARG A 314 -2.57 15.28 -28.17
CA ARG A 314 -1.22 15.87 -28.16
C ARG A 314 -0.95 16.49 -26.79
N GLY A 315 -0.90 15.62 -25.77
CA GLY A 315 -0.62 15.98 -24.37
C GLY A 315 -1.84 16.34 -23.51
N LEU A 316 -2.95 16.77 -24.12
CA LEU A 316 -4.25 16.98 -23.45
C LEU A 316 -5.35 16.23 -24.19
N CYS A 317 -6.10 15.42 -23.46
CA CYS A 317 -7.22 14.63 -23.98
C CYS A 317 -8.56 15.29 -23.63
N ASP A 318 -9.59 15.06 -24.44
CA ASP A 318 -10.94 15.49 -24.09
C ASP A 318 -11.50 14.69 -22.90
N ALA A 319 -11.88 15.39 -21.82
CA ALA A 319 -12.30 14.73 -20.59
C ALA A 319 -13.56 13.88 -20.78
N ASN A 320 -14.51 14.35 -21.60
CA ASN A 320 -15.75 13.59 -21.84
C ASN A 320 -15.45 12.34 -22.67
N LYS A 321 -14.56 12.42 -23.67
CA LYS A 321 -14.14 11.25 -24.46
C LYS A 321 -13.47 10.20 -23.58
N PHE A 322 -12.58 10.60 -22.68
CA PHE A 322 -11.97 9.69 -21.70
C PHE A 322 -13.00 9.03 -20.78
N ILE A 323 -13.91 9.83 -20.18
CA ILE A 323 -14.95 9.33 -19.28
C ILE A 323 -15.85 8.31 -20.00
N GLU A 324 -16.30 8.62 -21.21
CA GLU A 324 -17.17 7.75 -22.01
C GLU A 324 -16.49 6.42 -22.36
N GLN A 325 -15.23 6.44 -22.77
CA GLN A 325 -14.51 5.20 -23.08
C GLN A 325 -14.16 4.40 -21.82
N SER A 326 -13.80 5.09 -20.74
CA SER A 326 -13.51 4.46 -19.44
C SER A 326 -14.74 3.81 -18.83
N ARG A 327 -15.94 4.39 -19.03
CA ARG A 327 -17.21 3.85 -18.52
C ARG A 327 -17.49 2.42 -18.98
N LYS A 328 -17.02 2.06 -20.18
CA LYS A 328 -17.18 0.71 -20.76
C LYS A 328 -16.34 -0.36 -20.05
N MET A 329 -15.40 0.05 -19.18
CA MET A 329 -14.43 -0.81 -18.52
C MET A 329 -14.80 -1.17 -17.07
N PHE A 330 -15.98 -0.80 -16.58
CA PHE A 330 -16.39 -1.14 -15.22
C PHE A 330 -17.91 -1.32 -15.06
N PHE A 331 -18.30 -2.05 -14.03
CA PHE A 331 -19.70 -2.24 -13.63
C PHE A 331 -20.16 -1.12 -12.68
N ASP A 332 -21.45 -0.75 -12.75
CA ASP A 332 -22.06 0.16 -11.76
C ASP A 332 -22.13 -0.44 -10.36
N ASP A 333 -22.28 -1.76 -10.30
CA ASP A 333 -22.29 -2.52 -9.06
C ASP A 333 -21.49 -3.80 -9.29
N VAL A 334 -20.19 -3.73 -9.02
CA VAL A 334 -19.29 -4.87 -9.19
C VAL A 334 -19.63 -6.01 -8.23
N GLN A 335 -20.14 -5.68 -7.04
CA GLN A 335 -20.49 -6.65 -6.01
C GLN A 335 -21.65 -7.54 -6.47
N LYS A 336 -22.69 -6.92 -7.05
CA LYS A 336 -23.82 -7.63 -7.65
C LYS A 336 -23.37 -8.63 -8.73
N HIS A 337 -22.45 -8.23 -9.61
CA HIS A 337 -21.93 -9.12 -10.65
C HIS A 337 -21.11 -10.29 -10.08
N CYS A 338 -20.46 -10.10 -8.93
CA CYS A 338 -19.77 -11.16 -8.22
C CYS A 338 -20.71 -12.16 -7.55
N GLU A 339 -21.91 -11.74 -7.15
CA GLU A 339 -22.89 -12.56 -6.43
C GLU A 339 -23.87 -13.30 -7.34
N GLU A 340 -24.32 -12.69 -8.45
CA GLU A 340 -25.39 -13.19 -9.33
C GLU A 340 -25.08 -14.52 -10.06
N THR A 341 -23.84 -14.98 -10.02
CA THR A 341 -23.43 -16.26 -10.63
C THR A 341 -23.07 -17.33 -9.60
N SER A 342 -23.39 -17.13 -8.32
CA SER A 342 -23.34 -18.19 -7.30
C SER A 342 -24.61 -19.06 -7.28
N THR A 343 -25.70 -18.58 -7.87
CA THR A 343 -27.02 -19.25 -7.87
C THR A 343 -27.30 -20.15 -9.09
N SER A 344 -26.46 -20.13 -10.14
CA SER A 344 -26.67 -20.93 -11.37
C SER A 344 -25.86 -22.23 -11.45
N SER A 345 -24.98 -22.53 -10.49
CA SER A 345 -24.16 -23.77 -10.48
C SER A 345 -24.65 -24.80 -9.46
N GLY A 346 -25.96 -24.87 -9.26
CA GLY A 346 -26.62 -25.96 -8.53
C GLY A 346 -27.22 -26.97 -9.49
N LYS A 347 -26.40 -27.63 -10.32
CA LYS A 347 -26.68 -28.94 -10.96
C LYS A 347 -25.49 -29.37 -11.84
N ASP A 348 -25.04 -30.60 -11.58
CA ASP A 348 -24.07 -31.42 -12.29
C ASP A 348 -22.60 -30.97 -12.37
N GLY A 349 -21.74 -31.82 -11.79
CA GLY A 349 -20.30 -31.72 -11.90
C GLY A 349 -19.59 -32.57 -10.87
N THR A 350 -19.85 -33.89 -10.86
CA THR A 350 -19.05 -34.88 -10.14
C THR A 350 -17.58 -34.70 -10.54
N PHE A 351 -16.75 -34.19 -9.63
CA PHE A 351 -15.31 -34.10 -9.82
C PHE A 351 -14.74 -35.52 -9.95
N LEU A 352 -14.43 -35.95 -11.17
CA LEU A 352 -13.60 -37.11 -11.42
C LEU A 352 -12.13 -36.69 -11.24
N VAL A 353 -11.58 -36.99 -10.06
CA VAL A 353 -10.15 -37.00 -9.82
C VAL A 353 -9.54 -38.08 -10.72
N ARG A 354 -8.91 -37.69 -11.83
CA ARG A 354 -8.00 -38.58 -12.55
C ARG A 354 -6.62 -38.45 -11.93
N HIS A 355 -6.23 -39.49 -11.19
CA HIS A 355 -4.83 -39.74 -10.86
C HIS A 355 -4.03 -39.94 -12.16
N LEU A 356 -2.97 -39.15 -12.31
CA LEU A 356 -1.95 -39.35 -13.34
C LEU A 356 -0.97 -40.41 -12.82
N ASN A 357 -0.81 -41.48 -13.60
CA ASN A 357 0.38 -42.32 -13.67
C ASN A 357 1.20 -41.87 -14.87
#